data_AF-A0A0B8QR68-F1
#
_entry.id   AF-A0A0B8QR68-F1
#
_cell.length_a   1.000
_cell.length_b   1.000
_cell.length_c   1.000
_cell.angle_alpha   90.00
_cell.angle_beta   90.00
_cell.angle_gamma   90.00
#
_symmetry.space_group_name_H-M   'P 1'
#
loop_
_entity.id
_entity.type
_entity.pdbx_description
1 polymer ?
#
loop_
_entity_poly.entity_id
_entity_poly.type
_entity_poly.pdbx_seq_one_letter_code
_entity_poly.pdbx_strand_id
1 'polypeptide(L)' 'MRTRVKFFDLARCVAAVAVIAIHVLAPYRNQFGDIPFNEWFTAISVNSVSRWAVVVFILITGA' A
#
# COMPACT_ATOMS: atom_id res chain seq x y z
N MET A 1 4.33 30.41 -10.59
CA MET A 1 4.00 29.48 -9.49
C MET A 1 3.04 28.42 -10.03
N ARG A 2 3.44 27.15 -10.05
CA ARG A 2 2.54 26.05 -10.44
C ARG A 2 1.56 25.84 -9.29
N THR A 3 0.27 26.07 -9.51
CA THR A 3 -0.77 25.85 -8.50
C THR A 3 -0.71 24.39 -8.06
N ARG A 4 -0.36 24.15 -6.79
CA ARG A 4 -0.34 22.80 -6.21
C ARG A 4 -1.79 22.37 -6.03
N VAL A 5 -2.23 21.40 -6.82
CA VAL A 5 -3.56 20.81 -6.63
C VAL A 5 -3.48 19.97 -5.36
N LYS A 6 -4.11 20.44 -4.27
CA LYS A 6 -4.08 19.80 -2.94
C LYS A 6 -4.41 18.31 -2.96
N PHE A 7 -5.22 17.88 -3.94
CA PHE A 7 -5.55 16.48 -4.18
C PHE A 7 -4.31 15.60 -4.42
N PHE A 8 -3.31 16.07 -5.15
CA PHE A 8 -2.08 15.30 -5.39
C PHE A 8 -1.23 15.14 -4.13
N ASP A 9 -1.21 16.14 -3.26
CA ASP A 9 -0.47 16.04 -1.99
C ASP A 9 -1.18 15.08 -1.02
N LEU A 10 -2.52 15.10 -0.97
CA LEU A 10 -3.29 14.10 -0.21
C LEU A 10 -3.12 12.68 -0.79
N ALA A 11 -3.18 12.53 -2.11
CA ALA A 11 -2.95 11.26 -2.78
C ALA A 11 -1.54 10.72 -2.48
N ARG A 12 -0.52 11.58 -2.40
CA ARG A 12 0.84 11.17 -1.97
C ARG A 12 0.84 10.61 -0.55
N CYS A 13 0.15 11.27 0.39
CA CYS A 13 0.04 10.77 1.77
C CYS A 13 -0.66 9.41 1.82
N VAL A 14 -1.79 9.25 1.15
CA VAL A 14 -2.54 7.98 1.10
C VAL A 14 -1.69 6.87 0.45
N ALA A 15 -1.03 7.18 -0.67
CA ALA A 15 -0.17 6.23 -1.36
C ALA A 15 1.02 5.80 -0.50
N ALA A 16 1.65 6.73 0.23
CA ALA A 16 2.74 6.41 1.15
C ALA A 16 2.29 5.44 2.26
N VAL A 17 1.14 5.68 2.88
CA VAL A 17 0.58 4.80 3.92
C VAL A 17 0.30 3.40 3.35
N ALA A 18 -0.33 3.32 2.18
CA ALA A 18 -0.61 2.05 1.52
C ALA A 18 0.68 1.28 1.15
N VAL A 19 1.72 1.96 0.68
CA VAL A 19 3.03 1.35 0.39
C VAL A 19 3.67 0.78 1.65
N ILE A 20 3.61 1.50 2.78
CA ILE A 20 4.10 0.99 4.08
C ILE A 20 3.32 -0.26 4.48
N ALA A 21 1.99 -0.24 4.38
CA ALA A 21 1.15 -1.39 4.69
C ALA A 21 1.51 -2.62 3.83
N ILE A 22 1.75 -2.44 2.53
CA ILE A 22 2.19 -3.53 1.64
C ILE A 22 3.50 -4.13 2.13
N HIS A 23 4.48 -3.32 2.52
CA HIS A 23 5.79 -3.80 2.99
C HIS A 23 5.70 -4.56 4.30
N VAL A 24 4.90 -4.06 5.25
CA VAL A 24 4.71 -4.69 6.56
C VAL A 24 3.93 -6.01 6.42
N LEU A 25 2.95 -6.09 5.52
CA LEU A 25 2.14 -7.29 5.29
C LEU A 25 2.81 -8.31 4.36
N ALA A 26 3.84 -7.92 3.59
CA ALA A 26 4.51 -8.79 2.62
C ALA A 26 5.06 -10.12 3.19
N PRO A 27 5.58 -10.21 4.43
CA PRO A 27 6.07 -11.46 5.02
C PRO A 27 4.96 -12.48 5.32
N TYR A 28 3.75 -12.02 5.65
CA TYR A 28 2.62 -12.86 6.03
C TYR A 28 2.19 -13.81 4.91
N ARG A 29 2.54 -13.51 3.65
CA ARG A 29 2.25 -14.39 2.51
C ARG A 29 2.83 -15.78 2.65
N ASN A 30 3.99 -15.91 3.30
CA ASN A 30 4.69 -17.17 3.47
C ASN A 30 4.19 -17.96 4.69
N GLN A 31 3.32 -17.37 5.51
CA GLN A 31 2.81 -17.96 6.76
C GLN A 31 1.47 -18.68 6.57
N PHE A 32 1.14 -19.10 5.34
CA PHE A 32 -0.11 -19.80 5.07
C PHE A 32 -0.11 -21.16 5.78
N GLY A 33 -1.02 -21.34 6.74
CA GLY A 33 -1.08 -22.53 7.60
C GLY A 33 -0.28 -22.42 8.90
N ASP A 34 0.59 -21.40 9.04
CA ASP A 34 1.35 -21.14 10.26
C ASP A 34 0.61 -20.20 11.23
N ILE A 35 -0.22 -19.30 10.69
CA ILE A 35 -1.05 -18.37 11.45
C ILE A 35 -2.55 -18.63 11.20
N PRO A 36 -3.45 -18.13 12.07
CA PRO A 36 -4.89 -18.22 11.85
C PRO A 36 -5.30 -17.72 10.46
N PHE A 37 -6.19 -18.47 9.80
CA PHE A 37 -6.59 -18.17 8.41
C PHE A 37 -7.15 -16.75 8.25
N ASN A 38 -7.92 -16.26 9.22
CA ASN A 38 -8.45 -14.90 9.22
C ASN A 38 -7.33 -13.84 9.18
N GLU A 39 -6.26 -14.00 9.97
CA GLU A 39 -5.13 -13.09 9.97
C GLU A 39 -4.39 -13.10 8.63
N TRP A 40 -4.11 -14.30 8.12
CA TRP A 40 -3.48 -14.47 6.81
C TRP A 40 -4.34 -13.86 5.68
N PHE A 41 -5.64 -14.17 5.68
CA PHE A 41 -6.58 -13.72 4.67
C PHE A 41 -6.71 -12.20 4.69
N THR A 42 -6.81 -11.58 5.87
CA THR A 42 -6.80 -10.12 6.00
C THR A 42 -5.50 -9.53 5.48
N ALA A 43 -4.34 -10.08 5.84
CA ALA A 43 -3.04 -9.59 5.38
C ALA A 43 -2.92 -9.62 3.85
N ILE A 44 -3.31 -10.73 3.21
CA ILE A 44 -3.28 -10.89 1.76
C ILE A 44 -4.32 -10.01 1.05
N SER A 45 -5.52 -9.87 1.61
CA SER A 45 -6.56 -9.03 1.04
C SER A 45 -6.15 -7.56 1.04
N VAL A 46 -5.67 -7.05 2.18
CA VAL A 46 -5.19 -5.67 2.31
C VAL A 46 -3.98 -5.43 1.41
N ASN A 47 -3.03 -6.37 1.35
CA ASN A 47 -1.89 -6.27 0.44
C ASN A 47 -2.36 -6.15 -1.01
N SER A 48 -3.24 -7.05 -1.46
CA SER A 48 -3.70 -7.12 -2.86
C SER A 48 -4.49 -5.90 -3.28
N VAL A 49 -5.46 -5.45 -2.46
CA VAL A 49 -6.29 -4.27 -2.75
C VAL A 49 -5.47 -2.98 -2.73
N SER A 50 -4.35 -2.94 -1.99
CA SER A 50 -3.52 -1.73 -1.87
C SER A 50 -2.49 -1.58 -3.00
N ARG A 51 -2.24 -2.59 -3.85
CA ARG A 51 -1.11 -2.60 -4.81
C ARG A 51 -1.11 -1.46 -5.82
N TRP A 52 -2.26 -0.91 -6.18
CA TRP A 52 -2.36 0.26 -7.07
C TRP A 52 -1.58 1.47 -6.51
N ALA A 53 -1.46 1.57 -5.18
CA ALA A 53 -0.78 2.66 -4.51
C ALA A 53 0.71 2.72 -4.86
N VAL A 54 1.34 1.60 -5.20
CA VAL A 54 2.75 1.57 -5.61
C VAL A 54 2.95 2.37 -6.90
N VAL A 55 2.09 2.15 -7.90
CA VAL A 55 2.15 2.88 -9.18
C VAL A 55 1.87 4.37 -8.96
N VAL A 56 0.83 4.69 -8.18
CA VAL A 56 0.49 6.09 -7.85
C VAL A 56 1.62 6.78 -7.09
N PHE A 57 2.25 6.09 -6.15
CA PHE A 57 3.38 6.64 -5.39
C PHE A 57 4.56 6.97 -6.30
N ILE A 58 4.97 6.05 -7.18
CA ILE A 58 6.07 6.27 -8.13
C ILE A 58 5.74 7.45 -9.06
N LEU A 59 4.55 7.47 -9.66
CA LEU A 59 4.14 8.55 -10.58
C LEU A 59 4.11 9.94 -9.92
N ILE A 60 3.75 10.02 -8.64
CA ILE A 60 3.63 11.29 -7.91
C ILE A 60 4.96 11.73 -7.30
N THR A 61 5.82 10.80 -6.88
CA THR A 61 7.12 11.12 -6.24
C THR A 61 8.28 11.18 -7.21
N GLY A 62 8.18 10.49 -8.36
CA GLY A 62 9.25 10.39 -9.34
C GLY A 62 10.43 9.52 -8.88
N ALA A 63 10.18 8.59 -7.96
CA ALA A 63 11.19 7.59 -7.54
C ALA A 63 11.75 6.80 -8.73
#